data_AF-A0AAJ2H5Z8-F1
#
_entry.id   AF-A0AAJ2H5Z8-F1
#
_cell.length_a   1.000
_cell.length_b   1.000
_cell.length_c   1.000
_cell.angle_alpha   90.00
_cell.angle_beta   90.00
_cell.angle_gamma   90.00
#
_symmetry.space_group_name_H-M   'P 1'
#
loop_
_entity.id
_entity.type
_entity.pdbx_description
1 polymer ?
#
loop_
_entity_poly.entity_id
_entity_poly.type
_entity_poly.pdbx_seq_one_letter_code
_entity_poly.pdbx_strand_id
1 'polypeptide(L)'
;ISALITTLFFGGWLAPFNLDIPFIPPIFWFIVKTLFFVMMFVLARGSLIRPRYDQVMNFGWKVCLPLTLINLLVTAAVILNNHLA
;
A
#
# COMPACT_ATOMS: atom_id res chain seq x y z
N ILE A 1 3.41 -4.09 9.37
CA ILE A 1 3.45 -3.50 8.00
C ILE A 1 2.14 -3.77 7.26
N SER A 2 1.69 -5.03 7.15
CA SER A 2 0.42 -5.39 6.49
C SER A 2 -0.82 -4.66 7.02
N ALA A 3 -0.90 -4.47 8.35
CA ALA A 3 -1.97 -3.69 8.97
C ALA A 3 -1.92 -2.19 8.61
N LEU A 4 -0.72 -1.58 8.64
CA LEU A 4 -0.50 -0.18 8.25
C LEU A 4 -0.78 0.05 6.74
N ILE A 5 -0.41 -0.90 5.87
CA ILE A 5 -0.70 -0.81 4.44
C ILE A 5 -2.22 -0.84 4.20
N THR A 6 -2.91 -1.75 4.89
CA THR A 6 -4.38 -1.87 4.78
C THR A 6 -5.09 -0.60 5.25
N THR A 7 -4.63 0.05 6.33
CA THR A 7 -5.25 1.28 6.82
C THR A 7 -4.90 2.50 5.99
N LEU A 8 -3.63 2.70 5.63
CA LEU A 8 -3.16 3.91 4.95
C LEU A 8 -3.56 3.97 3.48
N PHE A 9 -3.55 2.82 2.78
CA PHE A 9 -3.77 2.80 1.33
C PHE A 9 -5.12 2.18 0.91
N PHE A 10 -5.66 1.25 1.70
CA PHE A 10 -6.86 0.48 1.33
C PHE A 10 -8.12 0.80 2.14
N GLY A 11 -8.12 1.93 2.87
CA GLY A 11 -9.30 2.45 3.56
C GLY A 11 -9.64 1.73 4.87
N GLY A 12 -8.76 0.86 5.38
CA GLY A 12 -8.85 0.25 6.71
C GLY A 12 -10.13 -0.54 6.96
N TRP A 13 -11.12 0.12 7.55
CA TRP A 13 -12.40 -0.44 7.97
C TRP A 13 -13.55 -0.17 6.99
N LEU A 14 -13.33 0.61 5.94
CA LEU A 14 -14.35 0.88 4.92
C LEU A 14 -14.57 -0.37 4.05
N ALA A 15 -15.84 -0.69 3.81
CA ALA A 15 -16.22 -1.72 2.87
C ALA A 15 -15.67 -1.36 1.48
N PRO A 16 -15.02 -2.29 0.76
CA PRO A 16 -14.58 -2.01 -0.59
C PRO A 16 -15.81 -1.73 -1.47
N PHE A 17 -15.78 -0.60 -2.20
CA PHE A 17 -16.78 -0.24 -3.23
C PHE A 17 -18.20 0.12 -2.77
N ASN A 18 -18.40 0.75 -1.60
CA ASN A 18 -19.74 1.18 -1.13
C ASN A 18 -20.79 0.06 -1.14
N LEU A 19 -20.35 -1.20 -0.97
CA LEU A 19 -21.23 -2.33 -0.77
C LEU A 19 -21.54 -2.39 0.73
N ASP A 20 -22.51 -1.58 1.16
CA ASP A 20 -23.06 -1.63 2.52
C ASP A 20 -23.87 -2.92 2.66
N ILE A 21 -23.18 -4.02 2.94
CA ILE A 21 -23.82 -5.29 3.31
C ILE A 21 -24.06 -5.21 4.83
N PRO A 22 -25.31 -5.02 5.30
CA PRO A 22 -25.60 -4.72 6.71
C PRO A 22 -25.23 -5.82 7.70
N PHE A 23 -24.86 -7.01 7.22
CA PHE A 23 -24.62 -8.19 8.04
C PHE A 23 -23.13 -8.48 8.31
N ILE A 24 -22.20 -7.90 7.55
CA ILE A 24 -20.77 -8.15 7.77
C ILE A 24 -20.18 -7.05 8.68
N PRO A 25 -19.62 -7.39 9.85
CA PRO A 25 -18.92 -6.41 10.66
C PRO A 25 -17.70 -5.85 9.91
N PRO A 26 -17.44 -4.53 9.95
CA PRO A 26 -16.30 -3.88 9.28
C PRO A 26 -14.93 -4.50 9.60
N ILE A 27 -14.80 -5.09 10.79
CA ILE A 27 -13.62 -5.84 11.24
C ILE A 27 -13.29 -7.02 10.31
N PHE A 28 -14.30 -7.69 9.75
CA PHE A 28 -14.07 -8.86 8.89
C PHE A 28 -13.33 -8.47 7.62
N TRP A 29 -13.69 -7.34 7.00
CA TRP A 29 -13.00 -6.82 5.82
C TRP A 29 -11.55 -6.44 6.11
N PHE A 30 -11.29 -5.87 7.29
CA PHE A 30 -9.93 -5.58 7.73
C PHE A 30 -9.11 -6.86 7.89
N ILE A 31 -9.66 -7.89 8.53
CA ILE A 31 -8.97 -9.17 8.75
C ILE A 31 -8.67 -9.88 7.42
N VAL A 32 -9.63 -9.92 6.49
CA VAL A 32 -9.42 -10.54 5.18
C VAL A 32 -8.33 -9.83 4.37
N LYS A 33 -8.37 -8.48 4.30
CA LYS A 33 -7.34 -7.69 3.61
C LYS A 33 -5.97 -7.86 4.25
N THR A 34 -5.90 -7.84 5.58
CA THR A 34 -4.62 -8.01 6.29
C THR A 34 -4.05 -9.41 6.13
N LEU A 35 -4.88 -10.46 6.19
CA LEU A 35 -4.46 -11.84 5.93
C LEU A 35 -3.94 -12.00 4.50
N PHE A 36 -4.59 -11.40 3.50
CA PHE A 36 -4.10 -11.40 2.13
C PHE A 36 -2.69 -10.81 2.02
N PHE A 37 -2.45 -9.65 2.62
CA PHE A 37 -1.11 -9.04 2.62
C PHE A 37 -0.09 -9.86 3.41
N VAL A 38 -0.48 -10.44 4.56
CA VAL A 38 0.41 -11.33 5.33
C VAL A 38 0.81 -12.55 4.51
N MET A 39 -0.15 -13.20 3.84
CA MET A 39 0.14 -14.33 2.96
C MET A 39 1.08 -13.93 1.82
N MET A 40 0.86 -12.75 1.22
CA MET A 40 1.77 -12.22 0.19
C MET A 40 3.19 -12.01 0.73
N PHE A 41 3.36 -11.51 1.96
CA PHE A 41 4.68 -11.36 2.58
C PHE A 41 5.35 -12.71 2.88
N VAL A 42 4.58 -13.71 3.33
CA VAL A 42 5.10 -15.07 3.57
C VAL A 42 5.56 -15.71 2.26
N LEU A 43 4.78 -15.58 1.19
CA LEU A 43 5.16 -16.05 -0.15
C LEU A 43 6.39 -15.31 -0.67
N ALA A 44 6.44 -13.98 -0.54
CA ALA A 44 7.62 -13.19 -0.92
C ALA A 44 8.88 -13.64 -0.17
N ARG A 45 8.77 -13.97 1.12
CA ARG A 45 9.90 -14.54 1.90
C ARG A 45 10.36 -15.89 1.38
N GLY A 46 9.44 -16.72 0.85
CA GLY A 46 9.77 -18.00 0.24
C GLY A 46 10.36 -17.89 -1.18
N SER A 47 9.97 -16.88 -1.95
CA SER A 47 10.41 -16.70 -3.35
C SER A 47 11.72 -15.93 -3.51
N LEU A 48 12.09 -15.09 -2.53
CA LEU A 48 13.29 -14.26 -2.64
C LEU A 48 14.55 -15.08 -2.35
N ILE A 49 15.29 -15.40 -3.41
CA ILE A 49 16.70 -15.80 -3.31
C ILE A 49 17.48 -14.62 -2.71
N ARG A 50 18.22 -14.85 -1.60
CA ARG A 50 18.79 -13.77 -0.76
C ARG A 50 19.47 -12.67 -1.59
N PRO A 51 18.88 -11.47 -1.73
CA PRO A 51 19.51 -10.39 -2.47
C PRO A 51 20.67 -9.82 -1.65
N ARG A 52 21.74 -9.41 -2.33
CA ARG A 52 22.90 -8.79 -1.67
C ARG A 52 22.49 -7.42 -1.11
N TYR A 53 23.03 -7.06 0.06
CA TYR A 53 22.72 -5.77 0.71
C TYR A 53 22.96 -4.58 -0.22
N ASP A 54 24.04 -4.61 -0.98
CA ASP A 54 24.41 -3.55 -1.93
C ASP A 54 23.36 -3.35 -3.03
N GLN A 55 22.70 -4.43 -3.46
CA GLN A 55 21.65 -4.37 -4.47
C GLN A 55 20.37 -3.73 -3.92
N VAL A 56 20.04 -4.05 -2.66
CA VAL A 56 18.88 -3.46 -1.96
C VAL A 56 19.12 -1.96 -1.72
N MET A 57 20.33 -1.59 -1.31
CA MET A 57 20.70 -0.20 -1.10
C MET A 57 20.66 0.60 -2.41
N ASN A 58 21.24 0.05 -3.48
CA ASN A 58 21.24 0.69 -4.78
C ASN A 58 19.80 0.86 -5.33
N PHE A 59 18.92 -0.12 -5.14
CA PHE A 59 17.50 -0.01 -5.51
C PHE A 59 16.77 1.06 -4.70
N GLY A 60 16.97 1.10 -3.38
CA GLY A 60 16.36 2.11 -2.51
C GLY A 60 16.75 3.54 -2.91
N TRP A 61 18.04 3.78 -3.15
CA TRP A 61 18.54 5.11 -3.49
C TRP A 61 18.29 5.52 -4.94
N LYS A 62 18.44 4.60 -5.90
CA LYS A 62 18.27 4.94 -7.33
C LYS A 62 16.83 4.88 -7.81
N VAL A 63 15.97 4.06 -7.21
CA VAL A 63 14.62 3.82 -7.73
C VAL A 63 13.56 4.32 -6.75
N CYS A 64 13.60 3.92 -5.48
CA CYS A 64 12.55 4.32 -4.54
C CYS A 64 12.52 5.82 -4.28
N LEU A 65 13.69 6.45 -4.08
CA LEU A 65 13.79 7.88 -3.77
C LEU A 65 13.26 8.81 -4.88
N PRO A 66 13.67 8.68 -6.16
CA PRO A 66 13.12 9.52 -7.21
C PRO A 66 11.63 9.22 -7.46
N LEU A 67 11.20 7.97 -7.33
CA LEU A 67 9.80 7.59 -7.54
C LEU A 67 8.86 8.21 -6.50
N THR A 68 9.25 8.22 -5.22
CA THR A 68 8.44 8.85 -4.17
C THR A 68 8.36 10.36 -4.35
N LEU A 69 9.45 11.00 -4.78
CA LEU A 69 9.49 12.44 -5.03
C LEU A 69 8.59 12.85 -6.21
N ILE A 70 8.61 12.07 -7.30
CA ILE A 70 7.73 12.30 -8.45
C ILE A 70 6.26 12.14 -8.03
N ASN A 71 5.91 11.08 -7.30
CA ASN A 71 4.53 10.86 -6.85
C ASN A 71 4.02 12.01 -5.96
N LEU A 72 4.89 12.53 -5.09
CA LEU A 72 4.58 13.69 -4.24
C LEU A 72 4.33 14.96 -5.07
N LEU A 73 5.20 15.26 -6.04
CA LEU A 73 5.03 16.41 -6.94
C LEU A 73 3.74 16.31 -7.77
N VAL A 74 3.44 15.12 -8.31
CA VAL A 74 2.21 14.89 -9.09
C VAL A 74 0.97 15.09 -8.22
N THR A 75 0.97 14.51 -7.02
CA THR A 75 -0.16 14.66 -6.08
C THR A 75 -0.37 16.14 -5.71
N ALA A 76 0.72 16.87 -5.44
CA ALA A 76 0.64 18.31 -5.14
C ALA A 76 0.09 19.12 -6.33
N ALA A 77 0.54 18.82 -7.55
CA ALA A 77 0.05 19.49 -8.76
C ALA A 77 -1.44 19.22 -9.02
N VAL A 78 -1.90 17.99 -8.82
CA VAL A 78 -3.32 17.61 -8.99
C VAL A 78 -4.20 18.32 -7.96
N ILE A 79 -3.79 18.36 -6.68
CA ILE A 79 -4.54 19.05 -5.64
C ILE A 79 -4.62 20.55 -5.93
N LEU A 80 -3.52 21.17 -6.36
CA LEU A 80 -3.50 22.58 -6.74
C LEU A 80 -4.45 22.87 -7.91
N ASN A 81 -4.41 22.04 -8.96
CA ASN A 81 -5.31 22.18 -10.11
C ASN A 81 -6.80 22.04 -9.71
N ASN A 82 -7.11 21.06 -8.88
CA ASN A 82 -8.47 20.83 -8.38
C ASN A 82 -8.99 21.97 -7.48
N HIS A 83 -8.09 22.74 -6.85
CA HIS A 83 -8.49 23.90 -6.05
C HIS A 83 -8.73 25.15 -6.89
N LEU A 84 -8.04 25.27 -8.03
CA LEU A 84 -8.17 26.40 -8.95
C LEU A 84 -9.36 26.25 -9.92
N ALA A 85 -9.86 25.03 -10.12
CA ALA A 85 -11.08 24.72 -10.87
C ALA A 85 -12.33 24.81 -9.96
#